data_AF-A0A2V6ZUN3-F1
#
_entry.id   AF-A0A2V6ZUN3-F1
#
_cell.length_a   1.000
_cell.length_b   1.000
_cell.length_c   1.000
_cell.angle_alpha   90.00
_cell.angle_beta   90.00
_cell.angle_gamma   90.00
#
_symmetry.space_group_name_H-M   'P 1'
#
loop_
_entity.id
_entity.type
_entity.pdbx_description
1 polymer ?
#
loop_
_entity_poly.entity_id
_entity_poly.type
_entity_poly.pdbx_seq_one_letter_code
_entity_poly.pdbx_strand_id
1 'polypeptide(L)'
;MTLRLRPLNDPYWKFFIDTPPADLANSVTELIRSAPEGNIFPTKAELHTPEITSGHVKEMARYLGADLVGVARLDAKDEQFPFAVVCAQRADYDPRTSPGIGGQVPVQNGLFTTFVLSAWIRELGFRATATANVRAEQLAAAAGLGTLDAGGRLVTREFGTRVHVADVILTDLPLAPDG
;
A
#
# COMPACT_ATOMS: atom_id res chain seq x y z
N MET A 1 13.95 0.15 16.66
CA MET A 1 15.29 0.72 16.45
C MET A 1 15.13 1.98 15.62
N THR A 2 15.18 3.16 16.26
CA THR A 2 14.99 4.45 15.56
C THR A 2 16.19 4.65 14.63
N LEU A 3 16.00 4.49 13.32
CA LEU A 3 16.98 4.89 12.32
C LEU A 3 17.29 6.36 12.57
N ARG A 4 18.50 6.68 13.07
CA ARG A 4 18.97 8.07 13.07
C ARG A 4 18.92 8.51 11.61
N LEU A 5 18.05 9.48 11.30
CA LEU A 5 18.08 10.20 10.03
C LEU A 5 19.53 10.67 9.84
N ARG A 6 20.23 10.07 8.88
CA ARG A 6 21.65 10.36 8.64
C ARG A 6 21.80 11.81 8.14
N PRO A 7 22.97 12.44 8.34
CA PRO A 7 23.09 13.89 8.14
C PRO A 7 22.69 14.29 6.72
N LEU A 8 21.73 15.21 6.62
CA LEU A 8 21.26 15.81 5.35
C LEU A 8 22.37 16.43 4.49
N ASN A 9 23.55 16.68 5.07
CA ASN A 9 24.70 17.29 4.41
C ASN A 9 25.70 16.28 3.80
N ASP A 10 25.43 14.97 3.89
CA ASP A 10 26.26 13.97 3.22
C ASP A 10 25.88 13.90 1.73
N PRO A 11 26.80 14.14 0.79
CA PRO A 11 26.49 14.18 -0.65
C PRO A 11 26.03 12.84 -1.20
N TYR A 12 26.46 11.70 -0.64
CA TYR A 12 25.99 10.38 -1.05
C TYR A 12 24.54 10.16 -0.62
N TRP A 13 24.19 10.51 0.61
CA TRP A 13 22.81 10.40 1.09
C TRP A 13 21.90 11.35 0.34
N LYS A 14 22.33 12.58 0.09
CA LYS A 14 21.55 13.52 -0.71
C LYS A 14 21.26 12.97 -2.10
N PHE A 15 22.28 12.44 -2.79
CA PHE A 15 22.10 11.84 -4.11
C PHE A 15 21.15 10.63 -4.05
N PHE A 16 21.33 9.75 -3.07
CA PHE A 16 20.51 8.55 -2.90
C PHE A 16 19.03 8.88 -2.62
N ILE A 17 18.75 9.90 -1.81
CA ILE A 17 17.38 10.29 -1.44
C ILE A 17 16.70 11.15 -2.53
N ASP A 18 17.42 12.08 -3.13
CA ASP A 18 16.81 13.13 -3.97
C ASP A 18 17.06 12.97 -5.47
N THR A 19 18.06 12.21 -5.91
CA THR A 19 18.37 12.10 -7.34
C THR A 19 17.67 10.89 -7.95
N PRO A 20 16.72 11.07 -8.88
CA PRO A 20 16.05 9.96 -9.53
C PRO A 20 17.03 9.13 -10.37
N PRO A 21 16.78 7.81 -10.54
CA PRO A 21 17.60 7.01 -11.43
C PRO A 21 17.49 7.53 -12.87
N ALA A 22 18.63 7.65 -13.56
CA ALA A 22 18.66 8.08 -14.95
C ALA A 22 18.11 7.02 -15.91
N ASP A 23 18.18 5.75 -15.52
CA ASP A 23 17.64 4.60 -16.24
C ASP A 23 16.62 3.88 -15.35
N LEU A 24 15.38 3.77 -15.83
CA LEU A 24 14.26 3.15 -15.13
C LEU A 24 14.48 1.64 -14.87
N ALA A 25 15.37 0.98 -15.62
CA ALA A 25 15.75 -0.40 -15.33
C ALA A 25 16.42 -0.57 -13.96
N ASN A 26 16.93 0.52 -13.36
CA ASN A 26 17.45 0.53 -12.00
C ASN A 26 16.36 0.77 -10.93
N SER A 27 15.08 0.83 -11.32
CA SER A 27 13.97 1.11 -10.42
C SER A 27 13.16 -0.15 -10.11
N VAL A 28 13.16 -0.55 -8.84
CA VAL A 28 12.29 -1.63 -8.33
C VAL A 28 10.82 -1.28 -8.49
N THR A 29 10.45 0.00 -8.40
CA THR A 29 9.04 0.41 -8.58
C THR A 29 8.56 0.11 -9.99
N GLU A 30 9.39 0.41 -11.01
CA GLU A 30 9.04 0.17 -12.41
C GLU A 30 9.02 -1.32 -12.75
N LEU A 31 9.92 -2.10 -12.15
CA LEU A 31 9.93 -3.55 -12.27
C LEU A 31 8.60 -4.16 -11.78
N ILE A 32 8.12 -3.75 -10.60
CA ILE A 32 6.86 -4.27 -10.02
C ILE A 32 5.65 -3.75 -10.81
N ARG A 33 5.61 -2.46 -11.16
CA ARG A 33 4.47 -1.86 -11.90
C ARG A 33 4.29 -2.45 -13.29
N SER A 34 5.39 -2.86 -13.93
CA SER A 34 5.37 -3.51 -15.24
C SER A 34 5.06 -5.01 -15.18
N ALA A 35 5.03 -5.62 -14.00
CA ALA A 35 4.77 -7.04 -13.85
C ALA A 35 3.30 -7.35 -14.23
N PRO A 36 3.04 -8.40 -15.04
CA PRO A 36 1.69 -8.78 -15.37
C PRO A 36 0.95 -9.29 -14.12
N GLU A 37 -0.37 -9.09 -14.09
CA GLU A 37 -1.20 -9.67 -13.04
C GLU A 37 -1.24 -11.20 -13.17
N GLY A 38 -1.16 -11.89 -12.02
CA GLY A 38 -1.21 -13.35 -11.98
C GLY A 38 -2.63 -13.90 -12.17
N ASN A 39 -2.73 -15.18 -12.52
CA ASN A 39 -4.01 -15.88 -12.60
C ASN A 39 -4.66 -16.02 -11.22
N ILE A 40 -5.99 -16.15 -11.21
CA ILE A 40 -6.76 -16.52 -10.02
C ILE A 40 -6.81 -18.04 -9.94
N PHE A 41 -6.55 -18.59 -8.76
CA PHE A 41 -6.65 -20.03 -8.55
C PHE A 41 -8.10 -20.50 -8.78
N PRO A 42 -8.34 -21.58 -9.55
CA PRO A 42 -9.69 -21.90 -10.02
C PRO A 42 -10.65 -22.37 -8.90
N THR A 43 -10.11 -22.79 -7.77
CA THR A 43 -10.90 -23.31 -6.64
C THR A 43 -10.78 -22.36 -5.45
N LYS A 44 -11.91 -21.90 -4.92
CA LYS A 44 -11.91 -21.07 -3.71
C LYS A 44 -11.48 -21.86 -2.49
N ALA A 45 -10.56 -21.30 -1.72
CA ALA A 45 -10.19 -21.82 -0.42
C ALA A 45 -11.37 -21.74 0.56
N GLU A 46 -11.38 -22.64 1.54
CA GLU A 46 -12.29 -22.54 2.68
C GLU A 46 -11.84 -21.38 3.58
N LEU A 47 -12.75 -20.44 3.86
CA LEU A 47 -12.48 -19.25 4.66
C LEU A 47 -13.17 -19.33 6.02
N HIS A 48 -12.59 -18.61 6.97
CA HIS A 48 -13.30 -18.23 8.20
C HIS A 48 -14.35 -17.15 7.91
N THR A 49 -14.98 -16.61 8.96
CA THR A 49 -15.89 -15.47 8.80
C THR A 49 -15.14 -14.23 8.26
N PRO A 50 -15.84 -13.25 7.66
CA PRO A 50 -15.21 -12.02 7.16
C PRO A 50 -14.40 -11.28 8.22
N GLU A 51 -14.82 -11.31 9.48
CA GLU A 51 -14.13 -10.67 10.61
C GLU A 51 -12.77 -11.30 10.86
N ILE A 52 -12.70 -12.63 10.93
CA ILE A 52 -11.45 -13.38 11.15
C ILE A 52 -10.54 -13.25 9.92
N THR A 53 -11.10 -13.41 8.72
CA THR A 53 -10.36 -13.29 7.45
C THR A 53 -9.71 -11.91 7.33
N SER A 54 -10.43 -10.85 7.71
CA SER A 54 -9.88 -9.48 7.71
C SER A 54 -8.77 -9.29 8.74
N GLY A 55 -8.88 -9.94 9.89
CA GLY A 55 -7.79 -10.01 10.87
C GLY A 55 -6.51 -10.56 10.25
N HIS A 56 -6.61 -11.72 9.59
CA HIS A 56 -5.46 -12.34 8.93
C HIS A 56 -4.89 -11.49 7.80
N VAL A 57 -5.72 -10.93 6.91
CA VAL A 57 -5.27 -10.02 5.85
C VAL A 57 -4.43 -8.87 6.42
N LYS A 58 -4.87 -8.27 7.52
CA LYS A 58 -4.12 -7.19 8.20
C LYS A 58 -2.83 -7.70 8.84
N GLU A 59 -2.84 -8.88 9.45
CA GLU A 59 -1.63 -9.51 10.02
C GLU A 59 -0.59 -9.77 8.93
N MET A 60 -1.00 -10.31 7.77
CA MET A 60 -0.10 -10.56 6.64
C MET A 60 0.42 -9.28 6.01
N ALA A 61 -0.42 -8.25 5.85
CA ALA A 61 0.04 -6.94 5.38
C ALA A 61 1.13 -6.36 6.29
N ARG A 62 0.95 -6.46 7.62
CA ARG A 62 1.95 -6.03 8.60
C ARG A 62 3.21 -6.89 8.55
N TYR A 63 3.06 -8.20 8.41
CA TYR A 63 4.19 -9.12 8.23
C TYR A 63 5.03 -8.75 7.00
N LEU A 64 4.39 -8.33 5.90
CA LEU A 64 5.04 -7.86 4.68
C LEU A 64 5.64 -6.45 4.78
N GLY A 65 5.39 -5.75 5.89
CA GLY A 65 6.02 -4.48 6.21
C GLY A 65 5.10 -3.27 6.25
N ALA A 66 3.77 -3.41 6.06
CA ALA A 66 2.87 -2.28 6.24
C ALA A 66 2.85 -1.77 7.69
N ASP A 67 3.12 -0.47 7.87
CA ASP A 67 2.97 0.19 9.17
C ASP A 67 1.49 0.36 9.54
N LEU A 68 0.63 0.62 8.55
CA LEU A 68 -0.81 0.76 8.71
C LEU A 68 -1.55 -0.07 7.64
N VAL A 69 -2.67 -0.67 8.03
CA VAL A 69 -3.53 -1.42 7.12
C VAL A 69 -4.98 -1.36 7.60
N GLY A 70 -5.90 -1.19 6.65
CA GLY A 70 -7.33 -1.15 6.91
C GLY A 70 -8.13 -1.64 5.70
N VAL A 71 -9.40 -1.94 5.93
CA VAL A 71 -10.34 -2.38 4.92
C VAL A 71 -11.48 -1.37 4.80
N ALA A 72 -11.72 -0.89 3.59
CA ALA A 72 -12.89 -0.08 3.25
C ALA A 72 -13.89 -0.91 2.45
N ARG A 73 -15.18 -0.68 2.69
CA ARG A 73 -16.23 -1.16 1.80
C ARG A 73 -16.38 -0.20 0.63
N LEU A 74 -16.53 -0.74 -0.56
CA LEU A 74 -16.74 0.01 -1.79
C LEU A 74 -18.22 -0.01 -2.16
N ASP A 75 -18.71 1.12 -2.67
CA ASP A 75 -20.10 1.24 -3.10
C ASP A 75 -20.31 0.52 -4.45
N ALA A 76 -21.34 -0.32 -4.50
CA ALA A 76 -21.63 -1.21 -5.64
C ALA A 76 -21.97 -0.49 -6.96
N LYS A 77 -22.09 0.84 -6.96
CA LYS A 77 -22.42 1.63 -8.14
C LYS A 77 -21.21 2.07 -8.96
N ASP A 78 -20.02 2.11 -8.35
CA ASP A 78 -18.83 2.69 -8.98
C ASP A 78 -17.70 1.67 -9.19
N GLU A 79 -17.72 0.50 -8.56
CA GLU A 79 -16.57 -0.42 -8.57
C GLU A 79 -16.95 -1.90 -8.75
N GLN A 80 -16.12 -2.63 -9.52
CA GLN A 80 -16.27 -4.06 -9.83
C GLN A 80 -15.98 -4.98 -8.61
N PHE A 81 -15.52 -4.38 -7.51
CA PHE A 81 -15.05 -5.04 -6.30
C PHE A 81 -15.77 -4.48 -5.07
N PRO A 82 -16.17 -5.33 -4.11
CA PRO A 82 -16.86 -4.89 -2.89
C PRO A 82 -15.92 -4.31 -1.81
N PHE A 83 -14.61 -4.60 -1.85
CA PHE A 83 -13.68 -4.20 -0.81
C PHE A 83 -12.38 -3.62 -1.37
N ALA A 84 -11.84 -2.64 -0.63
CA ALA A 84 -10.50 -2.12 -0.78
C ALA A 84 -9.68 -2.44 0.46
N VAL A 85 -8.52 -3.08 0.29
CA VAL A 85 -7.49 -3.18 1.33
C VAL A 85 -6.47 -2.08 1.08
N VAL A 86 -6.30 -1.21 2.06
CA VAL A 86 -5.43 -0.03 1.98
C VAL A 86 -4.27 -0.22 2.96
N CYS A 87 -3.05 -0.12 2.45
CA CYS A 87 -1.83 -0.16 3.24
C CYS A 87 -1.14 1.21 3.20
N ALA A 88 -0.49 1.61 4.28
CA ALA A 88 0.36 2.78 4.30
C ALA A 88 1.71 2.50 4.98
N GLN A 89 2.75 3.13 4.44
CA GLN A 89 4.14 2.99 4.86
C GLN A 89 4.59 4.29 5.50
N ARG A 90 5.29 4.25 6.63
CA ARG A 90 5.90 5.42 7.22
C ARG A 90 6.94 5.98 6.23
N ALA A 91 6.84 7.28 5.99
CA ALA A 91 7.68 8.00 5.05
C ALA A 91 8.54 9.00 5.80
N ASP A 92 9.77 8.60 6.11
CA ASP A 92 10.76 9.49 6.72
C ASP A 92 11.21 10.61 5.76
N TYR A 93 11.16 10.33 4.45
CA TYR A 93 11.24 11.31 3.36
C TYR A 93 9.96 11.22 2.53
N ASP A 94 9.42 12.37 2.10
CA ASP A 94 8.23 12.39 1.25
C ASP A 94 8.61 12.01 -0.19
N PRO A 95 8.12 10.87 -0.72
CA PRO A 95 8.48 10.40 -2.05
C PRO A 95 8.07 11.37 -3.17
N ARG A 96 7.15 12.31 -2.91
CA ARG A 96 6.74 13.34 -3.87
C ARG A 96 7.81 14.42 -4.08
N THR A 97 8.68 14.62 -3.09
CA THR A 97 9.75 15.64 -3.13
C THR A 97 11.15 15.03 -3.10
N SER A 98 11.27 13.73 -2.79
CA SER A 98 12.53 12.97 -2.75
C SER A 98 12.47 11.81 -3.76
N PRO A 99 12.75 12.07 -5.05
CA PRO A 99 12.53 11.10 -6.13
C PRO A 99 13.66 10.08 -6.30
N GLY A 100 14.73 10.13 -5.48
CA GLY A 100 15.81 9.16 -5.53
C GLY A 100 15.45 7.81 -4.93
N ILE A 101 16.28 6.80 -5.19
CA ILE A 101 16.03 5.41 -4.78
C ILE A 101 15.71 5.30 -3.29
N GLY A 102 16.41 6.05 -2.43
CA GLY A 102 16.18 6.07 -1.00
C GLY A 102 14.92 6.83 -0.58
N GLY A 103 14.54 7.88 -1.30
CA GLY A 103 13.29 8.62 -1.05
C GLY A 103 12.05 7.84 -1.48
N GLN A 104 12.21 6.92 -2.45
CA GLN A 104 11.14 6.03 -2.93
C GLN A 104 10.98 4.74 -2.09
N VAL A 105 11.73 4.55 -1.00
CA VAL A 105 11.64 3.34 -0.14
C VAL A 105 10.21 3.07 0.35
N PRO A 106 9.43 4.06 0.83
CA PRO A 106 8.03 3.82 1.21
C PRO A 106 7.16 3.33 0.05
N VAL A 107 7.40 3.81 -1.17
CA VAL A 107 6.70 3.38 -2.39
C VAL A 107 7.07 1.94 -2.74
N GLN A 108 8.36 1.60 -2.69
CA GLN A 108 8.86 0.24 -2.95
C GLN A 108 8.27 -0.78 -1.96
N ASN A 109 8.26 -0.45 -0.67
CA ASN A 109 7.67 -1.30 0.36
C ASN A 109 6.16 -1.46 0.18
N GLY A 110 5.47 -0.37 -0.18
CA GLY A 110 4.05 -0.38 -0.51
C GLY A 110 3.73 -1.32 -1.67
N LEU A 111 4.46 -1.17 -2.78
CA LEU A 111 4.32 -2.02 -3.96
C LEU A 111 4.63 -3.49 -3.66
N PHE A 112 5.71 -3.78 -2.93
CA PHE A 112 6.02 -5.15 -2.51
C PHE A 112 4.87 -5.76 -1.69
N THR A 113 4.38 -5.02 -0.69
CA THR A 113 3.29 -5.47 0.18
C THR A 113 2.04 -5.79 -0.63
N THR A 114 1.60 -4.86 -1.49
CA THR A 114 0.31 -4.99 -2.19
C THR A 114 0.38 -5.98 -3.34
N PHE A 115 1.53 -6.09 -3.99
CA PHE A 115 1.80 -7.14 -4.99
C PHE A 115 1.68 -8.53 -4.36
N VAL A 116 2.42 -8.80 -3.29
CA VAL A 116 2.45 -10.12 -2.64
C VAL A 116 1.09 -10.46 -2.02
N LEU A 117 0.47 -9.50 -1.33
CA LEU A 117 -0.82 -9.73 -0.69
C LEU A 117 -1.94 -9.96 -1.72
N SER A 118 -1.97 -9.20 -2.81
CA SER A 118 -2.95 -9.44 -3.89
C SER A 118 -2.73 -10.79 -4.58
N ALA A 119 -1.47 -11.21 -4.76
CA ALA A 119 -1.16 -12.54 -5.27
C ALA A 119 -1.68 -13.64 -4.34
N TRP A 120 -1.45 -13.52 -3.04
CA TRP A 120 -1.99 -14.47 -2.07
C TRP A 120 -3.53 -14.54 -2.11
N ILE A 121 -4.23 -13.41 -2.24
CA ILE A 121 -5.69 -13.42 -2.39
C ILE A 121 -6.13 -14.17 -3.67
N ARG A 122 -5.41 -13.98 -4.78
CA ARG A 122 -5.65 -14.73 -6.02
C ARG A 122 -5.40 -16.22 -5.85
N GLU A 123 -4.39 -16.62 -5.08
CA GLU A 123 -4.13 -18.03 -4.75
C GLU A 123 -5.22 -18.66 -3.87
N LEU A 124 -5.97 -17.85 -3.10
CA LEU A 124 -7.19 -18.31 -2.42
C LEU A 124 -8.40 -18.47 -3.35
N GLY A 125 -8.28 -18.12 -4.62
CA GLY A 125 -9.35 -18.18 -5.62
C GLY A 125 -10.28 -16.96 -5.64
N PHE A 126 -9.83 -15.82 -5.11
CA PHE A 126 -10.57 -14.56 -5.13
C PHE A 126 -9.93 -13.56 -6.08
N ARG A 127 -10.73 -12.69 -6.70
CA ARG A 127 -10.21 -11.64 -7.57
C ARG A 127 -9.52 -10.60 -6.70
N ALA A 128 -8.30 -10.21 -7.07
CA ALA A 128 -7.60 -9.11 -6.43
C ALA A 128 -6.66 -8.43 -7.42
N THR A 129 -6.73 -7.10 -7.49
CA THR A 129 -5.83 -6.26 -8.28
C THR A 129 -5.26 -5.15 -7.40
N ALA A 130 -3.96 -4.89 -7.51
CA ALA A 130 -3.31 -3.78 -6.83
C ALA A 130 -3.08 -2.66 -7.84
N THR A 131 -3.62 -1.47 -7.58
CA THR A 131 -3.59 -0.38 -8.55
C THR A 131 -3.37 0.98 -7.89
N ALA A 132 -2.69 1.86 -8.61
CA ALA A 132 -2.63 3.27 -8.26
C ALA A 132 -4.05 3.86 -8.34
N ASN A 133 -4.61 4.24 -7.20
CA ASN A 133 -5.99 4.71 -7.12
C ASN A 133 -6.02 6.21 -6.79
N VAL A 134 -6.72 7.00 -7.59
CA VAL A 134 -6.89 8.45 -7.37
C VAL A 134 -7.61 8.77 -6.05
N ARG A 135 -8.33 7.79 -5.48
CA ARG A 135 -9.05 7.88 -4.21
C ARG A 135 -8.27 7.27 -3.04
N ALA A 136 -7.00 6.91 -3.19
CA ALA A 136 -6.25 6.15 -2.18
C ALA A 136 -6.28 6.80 -0.78
N GLU A 137 -6.09 8.12 -0.71
CA GLU A 137 -6.14 8.88 0.55
C GLU A 137 -7.56 8.84 1.18
N GLN A 138 -8.61 9.02 0.37
CA GLN A 138 -10.00 8.95 0.83
C GLN A 138 -10.36 7.54 1.30
N LEU A 139 -9.90 6.51 0.59
CA LEU A 139 -10.11 5.11 0.95
C LEU A 139 -9.33 4.75 2.22
N ALA A 140 -8.13 5.30 2.43
CA ALA A 140 -7.39 5.13 3.67
C ALA A 140 -8.16 5.71 4.87
N ALA A 141 -8.75 6.90 4.70
CA ALA A 141 -9.60 7.51 5.72
C ALA A 141 -10.88 6.66 5.97
N ALA A 142 -11.54 6.19 4.91
CA ALA A 142 -12.69 5.30 5.00
C ALA A 142 -12.36 3.92 5.59
N ALA A 143 -11.10 3.49 5.50
CA ALA A 143 -10.57 2.28 6.14
C ALA A 143 -10.09 2.53 7.58
N GLY A 144 -10.39 3.70 8.16
CA GLY A 144 -10.08 4.04 9.55
C GLY A 144 -8.61 4.36 9.83
N LEU A 145 -7.78 4.63 8.81
CA LEU A 145 -6.34 4.89 9.00
C LEU A 145 -6.02 6.32 9.47
N GLY A 146 -6.98 7.23 9.38
CA GLY A 146 -6.81 8.63 9.73
C GLY A 146 -7.93 9.52 9.20
N THR A 147 -7.63 10.81 9.11
CA THR A 147 -8.53 11.84 8.55
C THR A 147 -7.84 12.60 7.43
N LEU A 148 -8.58 13.29 6.58
CA LEU A 148 -7.98 14.10 5.51
C LEU A 148 -7.70 15.53 5.99
N ASP A 149 -6.55 16.09 5.61
CA ASP A 149 -6.30 17.53 5.71
C ASP A 149 -7.10 18.31 4.65
N ALA A 150 -7.05 19.64 4.70
CA ALA A 150 -7.74 20.51 3.74
C ALA A 150 -7.28 20.31 2.28
N GLY A 151 -6.09 19.72 2.07
CA GLY A 151 -5.56 19.36 0.76
C GLY A 151 -5.87 17.93 0.33
N GLY A 152 -6.65 17.18 1.11
CA GLY A 152 -7.02 15.80 0.81
C GLY A 152 -5.93 14.77 1.11
N ARG A 153 -4.90 15.09 1.89
CA ARG A 153 -3.89 14.10 2.33
C ARG A 153 -4.29 13.45 3.64
N LEU A 154 -3.98 12.17 3.79
CA LEU A 154 -4.18 11.44 5.03
C LEU A 154 -3.27 11.99 6.14
N VAL A 155 -3.92 12.25 7.27
CA VAL A 155 -3.32 12.58 8.56
C VAL A 155 -3.62 11.41 9.49
N THR A 156 -2.58 10.62 9.77
CA THR A 156 -2.66 9.46 10.65
C THR A 156 -2.39 9.86 12.09
N ARG A 157 -2.91 9.08 13.04
CA ARG A 157 -2.70 9.34 14.48
C ARG A 157 -1.22 9.23 14.88
N GLU A 158 -0.52 8.24 14.35
CA GLU A 158 0.85 7.91 14.80
C GLU A 158 1.92 8.70 14.03
N PHE A 159 1.74 8.92 12.73
CA PHE A 159 2.77 9.48 11.86
C PHE A 159 2.40 10.85 11.28
N GLY A 160 1.20 11.37 11.57
CA GLY A 160 0.68 12.56 10.90
C GLY A 160 0.61 12.34 9.39
N THR A 161 1.12 13.29 8.61
CA THR A 161 1.20 13.21 7.14
C THR A 161 2.46 12.48 6.64
N ARG A 162 3.30 11.94 7.52
CA ARG A 162 4.56 11.26 7.15
C ARG A 162 4.32 9.79 6.79
N VAL A 163 3.39 9.57 5.88
CA VAL A 163 3.06 8.25 5.34
C VAL A 163 2.93 8.32 3.82
N HIS A 164 3.21 7.21 3.17
CA HIS A 164 2.85 6.94 1.80
C HIS A 164 1.72 5.91 1.79
N VAL A 165 0.55 6.29 1.26
CA VAL A 165 -0.52 5.34 0.99
C VAL A 165 -0.13 4.55 -0.26
N ALA A 166 -0.02 3.23 -0.13
CA ALA A 166 0.36 2.34 -1.21
C ALA A 166 -0.76 2.19 -2.25
N ASP A 167 -0.44 1.53 -3.37
CA ASP A 167 -1.43 1.08 -4.35
C ASP A 167 -2.55 0.29 -3.66
N VAL A 168 -3.80 0.58 -4.01
CA VAL A 168 -4.97 -0.01 -3.32
C VAL A 168 -5.24 -1.39 -3.89
N ILE A 169 -5.46 -2.38 -3.01
CA ILE A 169 -5.90 -3.71 -3.42
C ILE A 169 -7.43 -3.70 -3.50
N LEU A 170 -7.99 -3.86 -4.69
CA LEU A 170 -9.42 -4.05 -4.91
C LEU A 170 -9.70 -5.55 -4.98
N THR A 171 -10.65 -6.04 -4.19
CA THR A 171 -10.90 -7.49 -4.09
C THR A 171 -12.35 -7.86 -3.81
N ASP A 172 -12.73 -9.08 -4.22
CA ASP A 172 -13.97 -9.74 -3.85
C ASP A 172 -13.82 -10.80 -2.74
N LEU A 173 -12.65 -10.87 -2.12
CA LEU A 173 -12.47 -11.61 -0.87
C LEU A 173 -13.46 -11.06 0.18
N PRO A 174 -14.29 -11.91 0.82
CA PRO A 174 -15.22 -11.46 1.86
C PRO A 174 -14.47 -10.90 3.08
N LEU A 175 -14.64 -9.60 3.33
CA LEU A 175 -13.96 -8.89 4.41
C LEU A 175 -14.95 -8.05 5.24
N ALA A 176 -14.56 -7.76 6.47
CA ALA A 176 -15.22 -6.84 7.38
C ALA A 176 -14.51 -5.47 7.29
N PRO A 177 -15.22 -4.40 6.90
CA PRO A 177 -14.65 -3.05 6.82
C PRO A 177 -14.41 -2.44 8.21
N ASP A 178 -13.47 -1.48 8.27
CA ASP A 178 -13.04 -0.81 9.51
C ASP A 178 -13.74 0.52 9.78
N GLY A 179 -14.26 1.19 8.74
CA GLY A 179 -14.95 2.49 8.84
C GLY A 179 -16.46 2.42 8.74
#